data_AF-A0A438XP04-F1
#
_entry.id   AF-A0A438XP04-F1
#
_cell.length_a   1.000
_cell.length_b   1.000
_cell.length_c   1.000
_cell.angle_alpha   90.00
_cell.angle_beta   90.00
_cell.angle_gamma   90.00
#
_symmetry.space_group_name_H-M   'P 1'
#
loop_
_entity.id
_entity.type
_entity.pdbx_description
1 polymer ?
#
loop_
_entity_poly.entity_id
_entity_poly.type
_entity_poly.pdbx_seq_one_letter_code
_entity_poly.pdbx_strand_id
1 'polypeptide(L)'
;ARWNKLKKDIYDLKIYSLGLDENPTQNHALDFSFDTITIDKESVGAILKTPKIIKEGYFVHVCNIYENKGDFLVELSMGDFDWPVRLFVLLTENQIFYLNKSPLKTLNNHKAHLLLQNILSQKELDECDHCSE
;
A
#
# COMPACT_ATOMS: atom_id res chain seq x y z
N ALA A 1 -38.11 3.18 -12.00
CA ALA A 1 -36.97 2.83 -11.12
C ALA A 1 -37.36 2.99 -9.64
N ARG A 2 -36.69 2.28 -8.71
CA ARG A 2 -37.02 2.25 -7.26
C ARG A 2 -36.98 3.65 -6.60
N TRP A 3 -36.05 4.50 -7.00
CA TRP A 3 -35.87 5.85 -6.45
C TRP A 3 -37.07 6.77 -6.69
N ASN A 4 -37.72 6.66 -7.86
CA ASN A 4 -38.87 7.48 -8.24
C ASN A 4 -40.12 7.14 -7.40
N LYS A 5 -40.29 5.86 -7.02
CA LYS A 5 -41.36 5.43 -6.10
C LYS A 5 -41.16 5.92 -4.67
N LEU A 6 -39.91 6.13 -4.26
CA LEU A 6 -39.53 6.60 -2.93
C LEU A 6 -39.42 8.13 -2.85
N LYS A 7 -39.77 8.85 -3.93
CA LYS A 7 -39.62 10.31 -4.04
C LYS A 7 -38.23 10.80 -3.61
N LYS A 8 -37.19 10.05 -3.99
CA LYS A 8 -35.80 10.43 -3.74
C LYS A 8 -35.26 11.17 -4.96
N ASP A 9 -34.68 12.34 -4.73
CA ASP A 9 -33.97 13.06 -5.77
C ASP A 9 -32.58 12.42 -6.00
N ILE A 10 -32.14 12.41 -7.25
CA ILE A 10 -30.80 11.97 -7.63
C ILE A 10 -30.08 13.18 -8.19
N TYR A 11 -28.94 13.51 -7.59
CA TYR A 11 -28.10 14.63 -8.00
C TYR A 11 -26.76 14.11 -8.53
N ASP A 12 -26.30 14.71 -9.62
CA ASP A 12 -24.93 14.53 -10.10
C ASP A 12 -24.05 15.60 -9.47
N LEU A 13 -23.10 15.19 -8.63
CA LEU A 13 -22.10 16.08 -8.07
C LEU A 13 -20.92 16.21 -9.06
N LYS A 14 -20.62 17.43 -9.49
CA LYS A 14 -19.43 17.73 -10.31
C LYS A 14 -18.54 18.69 -9.53
N ILE A 15 -17.31 18.26 -9.28
CA ILE A 15 -16.29 19.04 -8.57
C ILE A 15 -15.26 19.50 -9.59
N TYR A 16 -14.93 20.79 -9.55
CA TYR A 16 -13.95 21.40 -10.43
C TYR A 16 -12.91 22.12 -9.57
N SER A 17 -11.63 22.01 -9.94
CA SER A 17 -10.60 22.89 -9.40
C SER A 17 -10.69 24.25 -10.11
N LEU A 18 -10.74 25.34 -9.34
CA LEU A 18 -10.79 26.71 -9.86
C LEU A 18 -9.40 27.32 -10.10
N GLY A 19 -8.34 26.67 -9.59
CA GLY A 19 -6.95 27.08 -9.75
C GLY A 19 -6.17 26.11 -10.63
N LEU A 20 -5.31 26.66 -11.49
CA LEU A 20 -4.10 25.98 -11.93
C LEU A 20 -3.08 26.21 -10.82
N ASP A 21 -2.63 25.14 -10.15
CA ASP A 21 -1.52 25.27 -9.21
C ASP A 21 -0.32 25.85 -9.97
N GLU A 22 0.02 27.12 -9.73
CA GLU A 22 1.13 27.83 -10.39
C GLU A 22 2.49 27.20 -10.07
N ASN A 23 2.53 26.42 -9.00
CA ASN A 23 3.53 25.43 -8.72
C ASN A 23 2.78 24.12 -8.55
N PRO A 24 2.74 23.20 -9.54
CA PRO A 24 2.33 21.84 -9.24
C PRO A 24 3.32 21.38 -8.18
N THR A 25 2.92 21.43 -6.90
CA THR A 25 3.74 21.01 -5.77
C THR A 25 4.34 19.69 -6.20
N GLN A 26 5.66 19.74 -6.44
CA GLN A 26 6.50 18.73 -7.09
C GLN A 26 5.69 17.50 -7.47
N ASN A 27 5.48 17.28 -8.78
CA ASN A 27 5.19 15.95 -9.32
C ASN A 27 6.34 15.02 -8.92
N HIS A 28 6.46 14.67 -7.65
CA HIS A 28 6.92 13.37 -7.23
C HIS A 28 5.86 12.48 -7.84
N ALA A 29 6.15 11.96 -9.03
CA ALA A 29 5.37 10.90 -9.59
C ALA A 29 5.34 9.83 -8.50
N LEU A 30 4.22 9.75 -7.76
CA LEU A 30 4.05 8.78 -6.70
C LEU A 30 4.12 7.42 -7.41
N ASP A 31 5.30 6.83 -7.35
CA ASP A 31 5.66 5.60 -8.02
C ASP A 31 5.40 4.45 -7.06
N PHE A 32 4.83 3.39 -7.61
CA PHE A 32 4.45 2.20 -6.87
C PHE A 32 5.14 0.97 -7.47
N SER A 33 6.25 1.21 -8.17
CA SER A 33 7.11 0.19 -8.74
C SER A 33 8.10 -0.30 -7.69
N PHE A 34 8.28 -1.60 -7.59
CA PHE A 34 9.30 -2.17 -6.72
C PHE A 34 10.65 -2.17 -7.44
N ASP A 35 11.69 -1.76 -6.73
CA ASP A 35 13.07 -1.98 -7.17
C ASP A 35 13.35 -3.48 -7.32
N THR A 36 14.26 -3.83 -8.23
CA THR A 36 14.69 -5.21 -8.44
C THR A 36 15.42 -5.71 -7.19
N ILE A 37 14.71 -6.46 -6.36
CA ILE A 37 15.23 -7.08 -5.14
C ILE A 37 15.37 -8.58 -5.42
N THR A 38 16.56 -9.13 -5.19
CA THR A 38 16.74 -10.58 -5.17
C THR A 38 16.12 -11.11 -3.89
N ILE A 39 15.06 -11.90 -4.04
CA ILE A 39 14.28 -12.39 -2.92
C ILE A 39 14.89 -13.71 -2.44
N ASP A 40 15.45 -13.71 -1.24
CA ASP A 40 15.84 -14.96 -0.58
C ASP A 40 14.62 -15.64 0.07
N LYS A 41 14.33 -16.87 -0.36
CA LYS A 41 13.11 -17.60 0.03
C LYS A 41 13.06 -17.92 1.52
N GLU A 42 14.21 -18.11 2.17
CA GLU A 42 14.26 -18.37 3.63
C GLU A 42 13.88 -17.13 4.44
N SER A 43 14.32 -15.96 4.02
CA SER A 43 14.08 -14.70 4.73
C SER A 43 12.67 -14.13 4.48
N VAL A 44 12.06 -14.35 3.32
CA VAL A 44 10.68 -13.89 3.03
C VAL A 44 9.67 -14.41 4.03
N GLY A 45 9.74 -15.70 4.37
CA GLY A 45 8.79 -16.31 5.31
C GLY A 45 8.83 -15.66 6.69
N ALA A 46 9.99 -15.16 7.12
CA ALA A 46 10.14 -14.42 8.37
C ALA A 46 9.68 -12.96 8.22
N ILE A 47 10.09 -12.30 7.14
CA ILE A 47 9.72 -10.90 6.83
C ILE A 47 8.20 -10.74 6.75
N LEU A 48 7.50 -11.69 6.15
CA LEU A 48 6.05 -11.61 5.97
C LEU A 48 5.26 -11.90 7.25
N LYS A 49 5.90 -12.51 8.27
CA LYS A 49 5.31 -12.69 9.60
C LYS A 49 5.47 -11.48 10.52
N THR A 50 6.08 -10.41 10.02
CA THR A 50 6.22 -9.14 10.75
C THR A 50 4.84 -8.63 11.18
N PRO A 51 4.68 -8.20 12.45
CA PRO A 51 3.42 -7.62 12.91
C PRO A 51 3.08 -6.35 12.13
N LYS A 52 1.84 -5.88 12.26
CA LYS A 52 1.39 -4.59 11.72
C LYS A 52 2.36 -3.47 12.14
N ILE A 53 2.97 -2.81 11.16
CA ILE A 53 3.84 -1.66 11.40
C ILE A 53 3.03 -0.38 11.24
N ILE A 54 3.01 0.43 12.29
CA ILE A 54 2.30 1.70 12.38
C ILE A 54 3.33 2.83 12.38
N LYS A 55 3.13 3.82 11.51
CA LYS A 55 3.91 5.05 11.46
C LYS A 55 2.95 6.24 11.50
N GLU A 56 3.49 7.45 11.56
CA GLU A 56 2.68 8.67 11.62
C GLU A 56 1.85 8.85 10.34
N GLY A 57 0.53 8.65 10.45
CA GLY A 57 -0.44 8.83 9.36
C GLY A 57 -0.56 7.68 8.35
N TYR A 58 0.20 6.59 8.49
CA TYR A 58 0.09 5.42 7.61
C TYR A 58 0.54 4.12 8.27
N PHE A 59 0.19 2.99 7.66
CA PHE A 59 0.60 1.66 8.14
C PHE A 59 0.82 0.66 7.00
N VAL A 60 1.47 -0.46 7.34
CA VAL A 60 1.54 -1.67 6.52
C VAL A 60 1.20 -2.88 7.39
N HIS A 61 0.28 -3.72 6.91
CA HIS A 61 -0.13 -4.93 7.60
C HIS A 61 -0.20 -6.10 6.61
N VAL A 62 0.59 -7.13 6.87
CA VAL A 62 0.46 -8.42 6.19
C VAL A 62 -0.74 -9.16 6.77
N CYS A 63 -1.77 -9.35 5.96
CA CYS A 63 -3.01 -10.00 6.38
C CYS A 63 -2.92 -11.52 6.20
N ASN A 64 -2.48 -11.96 5.03
CA ASN A 64 -2.33 -13.37 4.69
C ASN A 64 -1.16 -13.57 3.72
N ILE A 65 -0.63 -14.79 3.70
CA ILE A 65 0.45 -15.21 2.81
C ILE A 65 0.04 -16.54 2.17
N TYR A 66 0.17 -16.63 0.85
CA TYR A 66 -0.05 -17.84 0.08
C TYR A 66 1.23 -18.19 -0.65
N GLU A 67 1.73 -19.42 -0.46
CA GLU A 67 2.97 -19.89 -1.08
C GLU A 67 2.66 -20.94 -2.15
N ASN A 68 3.34 -20.84 -3.29
CA ASN A 68 3.28 -21.86 -4.34
C ASN A 68 4.61 -21.96 -5.08
N LYS A 69 5.28 -23.12 -4.97
CA LYS A 69 6.55 -23.42 -5.67
C LYS A 69 7.65 -22.36 -5.47
N GLY A 70 7.64 -21.70 -4.31
CA GLY A 70 8.60 -20.66 -3.95
C GLY A 70 8.25 -19.24 -4.41
N ASP A 71 7.10 -19.05 -5.07
CA ASP A 71 6.48 -17.74 -5.24
C ASP A 71 5.53 -17.46 -4.08
N PHE A 72 5.39 -16.18 -3.70
CA PHE A 72 4.52 -15.75 -2.61
C PHE A 72 3.50 -14.74 -3.12
N LEU A 73 2.23 -14.97 -2.79
CA LEU A 73 1.17 -13.98 -2.91
C LEU A 73 0.84 -13.47 -1.52
N VAL A 74 1.01 -12.17 -1.33
CA VAL A 74 0.87 -11.52 -0.02
C VAL A 74 -0.34 -10.60 -0.06
N GLU A 75 -1.31 -10.87 0.80
CA GLU A 75 -2.45 -9.98 1.03
C GLU A 75 -2.05 -8.90 2.03
N LEU A 76 -2.22 -7.64 1.65
CA LEU A 76 -1.84 -6.48 2.46
C LEU A 76 -3.05 -5.59 2.74
N SER A 77 -3.03 -4.96 3.92
CA SER A 77 -3.78 -3.74 4.20
C SER A 77 -2.76 -2.64 4.51
N MET A 78 -2.78 -1.54 3.78
CA MET A 78 -1.78 -0.48 3.92
C MET A 78 -2.32 0.90 3.55
N GLY A 79 -1.56 1.94 3.87
CA GLY A 79 -1.87 3.32 3.54
C GLY A 79 -2.50 4.07 4.71
N ASP A 80 -3.47 4.92 4.41
CA ASP A 80 -4.16 5.78 5.37
C ASP A 80 -5.02 4.99 6.37
N PHE A 81 -5.15 5.47 7.61
CA PHE A 81 -6.01 4.85 8.63
C PHE A 81 -7.50 5.05 8.36
N ASP A 82 -7.88 6.20 7.81
CA ASP A 82 -9.28 6.51 7.50
C ASP A 82 -9.73 5.74 6.26
N TRP A 83 -8.81 5.53 5.31
CA TRP A 83 -9.08 4.89 4.01
C TRP A 83 -8.00 3.85 3.65
N PRO A 84 -7.93 2.72 4.38
CA PRO A 84 -6.93 1.70 4.13
C PRO A 84 -7.18 0.99 2.80
N VAL A 85 -6.09 0.72 2.06
CA VAL A 85 -6.16 0.00 0.79
C VAL A 85 -5.84 -1.48 1.04
N ARG A 86 -6.74 -2.36 0.57
CA ARG A 86 -6.47 -3.80 0.47
C ARG A 86 -6.05 -4.20 -0.93
N LEU A 87 -4.95 -4.94 -0.99
CA LEU A 87 -4.26 -5.26 -2.23
C LEU A 87 -3.39 -6.51 -2.07
N PHE A 88 -2.93 -7.03 -3.20
CA PHE A 88 -2.05 -8.19 -3.23
C PHE A 88 -0.72 -7.82 -3.87
N VAL A 89 0.36 -8.35 -3.33
CA VAL A 89 1.70 -8.27 -3.92
C VAL A 89 2.14 -9.67 -4.29
N LEU A 90 2.56 -9.85 -5.53
CA LEU A 90 3.19 -11.08 -5.98
C LEU A 90 4.71 -10.91 -5.90
N LEU A 91 5.35 -11.84 -5.20
CA LEU A 91 6.79 -11.97 -5.09
C LEU A 91 7.17 -13.24 -5.85
N THR A 92 7.92 -13.09 -6.93
CA THR A 92 8.52 -14.20 -7.67
C THR A 92 10.03 -14.09 -7.60
N GLU A 93 10.74 -15.10 -8.12
CA GLU A 93 12.21 -15.15 -8.09
C GLU A 93 12.90 -13.88 -8.64
N ASN A 94 12.30 -13.19 -9.62
CA ASN A 94 12.92 -12.08 -10.35
C ASN A 94 12.17 -10.76 -10.25
N GLN A 95 10.95 -10.73 -9.69
CA GLN A 95 10.10 -9.54 -9.72
C GLN A 95 9.15 -9.47 -8.54
N ILE A 96 8.84 -8.24 -8.15
CA ILE A 96 7.83 -7.91 -7.15
C ILE A 96 6.88 -6.91 -7.78
N PHE A 97 5.58 -7.16 -7.69
CA PHE A 97 4.60 -6.23 -8.23
C PHE A 97 3.24 -6.36 -7.57
N TYR A 98 2.47 -5.27 -7.63
CA TYR A 98 1.07 -5.26 -7.23
C TYR A 98 0.21 -6.03 -8.21
N LEU A 99 -0.60 -6.96 -7.71
CA LEU A 99 -1.56 -7.69 -8.53
C LEU A 99 -2.80 -6.82 -8.80
N ASN A 100 -3.30 -6.86 -10.04
CA ASN A 100 -4.46 -6.12 -10.57
C ASN A 100 -4.31 -4.60 -10.65
N LYS A 101 -3.95 -3.92 -9.55
CA LYS A 101 -3.83 -2.46 -9.51
C LYS A 101 -2.81 -1.99 -8.47
N SER A 102 -2.12 -0.90 -8.79
CA SER A 102 -1.33 -0.14 -7.82
C SER A 102 -2.24 0.59 -6.83
N PRO A 103 -1.71 0.97 -5.65
CA PRO A 103 -2.43 1.82 -4.70
C PRO A 103 -2.86 3.15 -5.33
N LEU A 104 -3.91 3.77 -4.76
CA LEU A 104 -4.29 5.11 -5.16
C LEU A 104 -3.13 6.08 -4.90
N LYS A 105 -2.86 6.99 -5.83
CA LYS A 105 -1.77 7.98 -5.76
C LYS A 105 -2.03 9.03 -4.68
N THR A 106 -1.85 8.64 -3.42
CA THR A 106 -1.87 9.51 -2.26
C THR A 106 -0.52 9.44 -1.55
N LEU A 107 -0.17 10.50 -0.82
CA LEU A 107 1.08 10.56 -0.07
C LEU A 107 1.20 9.42 0.95
N ASN A 108 0.13 9.11 1.67
CA ASN A 108 0.13 8.06 2.70
C ASN A 108 0.25 6.66 2.10
N ASN A 109 -0.37 6.41 0.94
CA ASN A 109 -0.18 5.14 0.23
C ASN A 109 1.26 4.99 -0.28
N HIS A 110 1.86 6.07 -0.80
CA HIS A 110 3.23 6.06 -1.27
C HIS A 110 4.22 5.83 -0.13
N LYS A 111 4.05 6.52 1.02
CA LYS A 111 4.85 6.26 2.23
C LYS A 111 4.75 4.80 2.68
N ALA A 112 3.55 4.23 2.65
CA ALA A 112 3.35 2.83 2.98
C ALA A 112 3.99 1.88 1.94
N HIS A 113 4.04 2.25 0.66
CA HIS A 113 4.74 1.48 -0.38
C HIS A 113 6.25 1.45 -0.13
N LEU A 114 6.86 2.61 0.13
CA LEU A 114 8.28 2.69 0.47
C LEU A 114 8.61 1.88 1.73
N LEU A 115 7.76 1.95 2.76
CA LEU A 115 7.92 1.14 3.96
C LEU A 115 7.88 -0.36 3.65
N LEU A 116 6.93 -0.79 2.80
CA LEU A 116 6.86 -2.17 2.35
C LEU A 116 8.13 -2.59 1.60
N GLN A 117 8.67 -1.75 0.72
CA GLN A 117 9.94 -2.03 0.04
C GLN A 117 11.10 -2.18 1.03
N ASN A 118 11.17 -1.32 2.06
CA ASN A 118 12.19 -1.40 3.11
C ASN A 118 12.08 -2.71 3.91
N ILE A 119 10.85 -3.12 4.26
CA ILE A 119 10.57 -4.39 4.95
C ILE A 119 11.06 -5.58 4.10
N LEU A 120 10.74 -5.58 2.80
CA LEU A 120 11.16 -6.63 1.87
C LEU A 120 12.67 -6.63 1.59
N SER A 121 13.32 -5.46 1.68
CA SER A 121 14.77 -5.30 1.50
C SER A 121 15.58 -5.44 2.80
N GLN A 122 14.92 -5.68 3.94
CA GLN A 122 15.52 -5.71 5.29
C GLN A 122 16.33 -4.46 5.68
N LYS A 123 16.01 -3.29 5.11
CA LYS A 123 16.86 -2.09 5.25
C LYS A 123 16.58 -1.23 6.49
N GLU A 124 15.49 -1.49 7.23
CA GLU A 124 15.10 -0.71 8.41
C GLU A 124 14.37 -1.57 9.46
N LEU A 125 15.12 -2.33 10.26
CA LEU A 125 14.60 -2.90 11.51
C LEU A 125 15.28 -2.32 12.76
N ASP A 126 16.15 -1.32 12.61
CA ASP A 126 16.98 -0.80 13.71
C ASP A 126 16.40 0.40 14.48
N GLU A 127 15.18 0.87 14.17
CA GLU A 127 14.55 1.94 14.95
C GLU A 127 13.12 1.57 15.35
N CYS A 128 12.99 0.82 16.44
CA CYS A 128 11.82 0.86 17.31
C CYS A 128 12.28 0.88 18.77
N ASP A 129 12.62 2.09 19.21
CA ASP A 129 12.62 2.46 20.63
C ASP A 129 11.20 2.34 21.21
N HIS A 130 11.15 1.69 22.38
CA HIS A 130 10.20 1.94 23.48
C HIS A 130 8.69 2.03 23.18
N CYS A 131 7.99 0.91 23.36
CA CYS A 131 6.68 0.95 24.02
C CYS A 131 6.84 0.37 25.43
N SER A 132 6.90 1.27 26.41
CA SER A 132 6.75 0.96 27.83
C SER A 132 5.35 0.38 28.10
N GLU A 133 5.30 -0.59 29.01
CA GLU A 133 4.10 -1.22 29.59
C GLU A 133 3.11 -0.21 30.21
#